data_AF-A0A177WXS2-F1
#
_entry.id   AF-A0A177WXS2-F1
#
_cell.length_a   1.000
_cell.length_b   1.000
_cell.length_c   1.000
_cell.angle_alpha   90.00
_cell.angle_beta   90.00
_cell.angle_gamma   90.00
#
_symmetry.space_group_name_H-M   'P 1'
#
loop_
_entity.id
_entity.type
_entity.pdbx_description
1 polymer ?
#
loop_
_entity_poly.entity_id
_entity_poly.type
_entity_poly.pdbx_seq_one_letter_code
_entity_poly.pdbx_strand_id
1 'polypeptide(L)'
;MSETVRPDLFKIPHVVKCLSELHNIAFNTTSSTRDGLYQFATNLFVLPVLNAKIFEEEWKERSRMYQQLMQPLVTAFVELVQGPNFSNTAQQPQIQQQIVLSIEAFVGCLHAIEAQGTFPKETVFEALQATIASSMSLLNVYSNDNAMLCVLLDYITLLFNALRAQNARENMDLFTQTIQLFMQMLKGESLTKHIQQNLGSAVVEKAINFLSTTIDHPHKGSSTILPQIISFCVQDLYPQCIDGNNTFFDSIRPLFYDMLYRILLNHWRYFFNARVGIALGGDPTDCKNETEFMAIIQIFMLSFQGTHVDMIKQTMTIFEQLNEKCRLFSRPVFVQNIAPSIIKCVLDILLQKTLELLRDDLIQFMGNIVTADPSVVYSKVVTHFFIEKCKSFTKEQQNMLGSRLENIKVL
;
A
#
# COMPACT_ATOMS: atom_id res chain seq x y z
N MET A 1 12.62 -9.32 45.12
CA MET A 1 12.27 -8.65 43.85
C MET A 1 13.27 -7.54 43.66
N SER A 2 14.26 -7.71 42.79
CA SER A 2 15.21 -6.63 42.47
C SER A 2 14.50 -5.64 41.56
N GLU A 3 14.11 -4.49 42.09
CA GLU A 3 13.75 -3.34 41.24
C GLU A 3 15.01 -2.93 40.49
N THR A 4 15.13 -3.32 39.24
CA THR A 4 16.10 -2.75 38.30
C THR A 4 15.66 -1.32 38.00
N VAL A 5 15.94 -0.40 38.92
CA VAL A 5 15.84 1.04 38.68
C VAL A 5 16.80 1.36 37.54
N ARG A 6 16.26 1.71 36.37
CA ARG A 6 17.09 2.17 35.24
C ARG A 6 17.90 3.37 35.75
N PRO A 7 19.24 3.37 35.61
CA PRO A 7 20.05 4.52 36.00
C PRO A 7 19.50 5.78 35.33
N ASP A 8 19.50 6.89 36.05
CA ASP A 8 19.18 8.19 35.46
C ASP A 8 20.31 8.57 34.49
N LEU A 9 20.12 8.20 33.22
CA LEU A 9 21.15 8.33 32.19
C LEU A 9 21.53 9.79 31.94
N PHE A 10 20.66 10.74 32.27
CA PHE A 10 20.95 12.18 32.20
C PHE A 10 21.93 12.64 33.27
N LYS A 11 22.18 11.85 34.33
CA LYS A 11 23.22 12.12 35.33
C LYS A 11 24.60 11.60 34.92
N ILE A 12 24.70 10.83 33.84
CA ILE A 12 25.98 10.28 33.37
C ILE A 12 26.64 11.31 32.45
N PRO A 13 27.81 11.89 32.81
CA PRO A 13 28.42 12.97 32.03
C PRO A 13 28.73 12.57 30.58
N HIS A 14 29.12 11.32 30.35
CA HIS A 14 29.40 10.80 29.02
C HIS A 14 28.14 10.74 28.13
N VAL A 15 26.97 10.44 28.71
CA VAL A 15 25.70 10.43 27.97
C VAL A 15 25.31 11.86 27.61
N VAL A 16 25.41 12.80 28.56
CA VAL A 16 25.12 14.22 28.31
C VAL A 16 26.04 14.78 27.22
N LYS A 17 27.34 14.48 27.28
CA LYS A 17 28.30 14.89 26.25
C LYS A 17 27.93 14.30 24.89
N CYS A 18 27.62 13.00 24.84
CA CYS A 18 27.19 12.34 23.61
C CYS A 18 25.93 12.98 23.02
N LEU A 19 24.95 13.34 23.85
CA LEU A 19 23.73 14.04 23.41
C LEU A 19 24.04 15.45 22.89
N SER A 20 24.92 16.20 23.54
CA SER A 20 25.29 17.55 23.09
C SER A 20 26.03 17.58 21.74
N GLU A 21 26.71 16.48 21.40
CA GLU A 21 27.46 16.32 20.15
C GLU A 21 26.75 15.36 19.17
N LEU A 22 25.51 14.95 19.46
CA LEU A 22 24.82 13.83 18.81
C LEU A 22 24.82 13.96 17.28
N HIS A 23 24.37 15.10 16.75
CA HIS A 23 24.25 15.31 15.31
C HIS A 23 25.62 15.23 14.61
N ASN A 24 26.65 15.82 15.21
CA ASN A 24 28.01 15.80 14.67
C ASN A 24 28.60 14.38 14.67
N ILE A 25 28.40 13.63 15.76
CA ILE A 25 28.85 12.24 15.86
C ILE A 25 28.11 11.41 14.81
N ALA A 26 26.78 11.46 14.80
CA ALA A 26 25.95 10.62 13.96
C ALA A 26 26.18 10.85 12.45
N PHE A 27 26.46 12.09 12.03
CA PHE A 27 26.70 12.41 10.61
C PHE A 27 28.03 11.85 10.09
N ASN A 28 28.98 11.54 10.98
CA ASN A 28 30.27 10.93 10.65
C ASN A 28 30.28 9.39 10.74
N THR A 29 29.11 8.76 10.88
CA THR A 29 28.97 7.30 11.01
C THR A 29 28.29 6.65 9.80
N THR A 30 28.18 5.32 9.79
CA THR A 30 27.40 4.58 8.78
C THR A 30 25.90 4.79 9.01
N SER A 31 25.08 4.54 7.98
CA SER A 31 23.61 4.67 8.07
C SER A 31 23.01 3.85 9.22
N SER A 32 23.42 2.58 9.38
CA SER A 32 22.95 1.71 10.46
C SER A 32 23.37 2.22 11.85
N THR A 33 24.59 2.74 12.01
CA THR A 33 25.03 3.32 13.30
C THR A 33 24.27 4.61 13.61
N ARG A 34 24.04 5.46 12.59
CA ARG A 34 23.26 6.69 12.72
C ARG A 34 21.84 6.39 13.17
N ASP A 35 21.18 5.43 12.53
CA ASP A 35 19.85 4.96 12.91
C ASP A 35 19.82 4.51 14.38
N GLY A 36 20.76 3.66 14.80
CA GLY A 36 20.87 3.21 16.19
C GLY A 36 21.13 4.35 17.19
N LEU A 37 21.92 5.37 16.82
CA LEU A 37 22.19 6.54 17.67
C LEU A 37 20.94 7.40 17.87
N TYR A 38 20.17 7.66 16.82
CA TYR A 38 18.92 8.42 16.94
C TYR A 38 17.84 7.62 17.63
N GLN A 39 17.76 6.30 17.42
CA GLN A 39 16.87 5.44 18.19
C GLN A 39 17.22 5.48 19.68
N PHE A 40 18.50 5.33 20.02
CA PHE A 40 18.99 5.42 21.39
C PHE A 40 18.64 6.77 22.03
N ALA A 41 19.01 7.87 21.38
CA ALA A 41 18.76 9.22 21.87
C ALA A 41 17.26 9.44 22.09
N THR A 42 16.42 9.13 21.10
CA THR A 42 14.95 9.25 21.21
C THR A 42 14.41 8.45 22.39
N ASN A 43 14.84 7.19 22.53
CA ASN A 43 14.41 6.31 23.62
C ASN A 43 14.82 6.79 25.02
N LEU A 44 15.81 7.68 25.16
CA LEU A 44 16.11 8.31 26.45
C LEU A 44 15.00 9.28 26.90
N PHE A 45 14.34 9.95 25.97
CA PHE A 45 13.29 10.92 26.26
C PHE A 45 11.91 10.29 26.27
N VAL A 46 11.64 9.34 25.37
CA VAL A 46 10.28 8.84 25.14
C VAL A 46 9.93 7.54 25.86
N LEU A 47 10.91 6.77 26.35
CA LEU A 47 10.59 5.56 27.11
C LEU A 47 10.49 5.86 28.61
N PRO A 48 9.42 5.38 29.28
CA PRO A 48 9.36 5.39 30.73
C PRO A 48 10.45 4.53 31.35
N VAL A 49 10.80 4.86 32.59
CA VAL A 49 11.46 3.87 33.46
C VAL A 49 10.46 2.72 33.67
N LEU A 50 10.95 1.47 33.62
CA LEU A 50 10.12 0.27 33.75
C LEU A 50 9.10 0.39 34.90
N ASN A 51 7.82 0.18 34.58
CA ASN A 51 6.68 0.20 35.51
C ASN A 51 6.35 1.55 36.16
N ALA A 52 6.92 2.67 35.72
CA ALA A 52 6.53 4.00 36.20
C ALA A 52 5.37 4.58 35.39
N LYS A 53 4.30 5.01 36.08
CA LYS A 53 3.32 5.93 35.47
C LYS A 53 3.96 7.31 35.38
N ILE A 54 4.11 7.81 34.15
CA ILE A 54 4.56 9.18 33.89
C ILE A 54 3.35 10.11 33.97
N PHE A 55 3.47 11.19 34.74
CA PHE A 55 2.46 12.23 34.83
C PHE A 55 2.57 13.21 33.65
N GLU A 56 1.49 13.92 33.34
CA GLU A 56 1.43 14.84 32.21
C GLU A 56 2.52 15.94 32.25
N GLU A 57 2.86 16.44 33.44
CA GLU A 57 3.93 17.43 33.63
C GLU A 57 5.31 16.90 33.23
N GLU A 58 5.60 15.63 33.55
CA GLU A 58 6.86 14.99 33.16
C GLU A 58 6.92 14.79 31.64
N TRP A 59 5.80 14.47 31.00
CA TRP A 59 5.72 14.41 29.53
C TRP A 59 5.99 15.77 28.87
N LYS A 60 5.47 16.86 29.43
CA LYS A 60 5.74 18.21 28.95
C LYS A 60 7.23 18.55 29.04
N GLU A 61 7.87 18.18 30.14
CA GLU A 61 9.31 18.39 30.32
C GLU A 61 10.14 17.54 29.34
N ARG A 62 9.81 16.25 29.20
CA ARG A 62 10.45 15.36 28.21
C ARG A 62 10.31 15.90 26.79
N SER A 63 9.12 16.38 26.42
CA SER A 63 8.90 16.99 25.11
C SER A 63 9.76 18.22 24.90
N ARG A 64 9.80 19.13 25.88
CA ARG A 64 10.65 20.31 25.85
C ARG A 64 12.13 19.98 25.66
N MET A 65 12.65 19.03 26.45
CA MET A 65 14.06 18.63 26.35
C MET A 65 14.37 17.97 25.00
N TYR A 66 13.46 17.15 24.49
CA TYR A 66 13.64 16.48 23.19
C TYR A 66 13.59 17.48 22.03
N GLN A 67 12.68 18.46 22.07
CA GLN A 67 12.65 19.56 21.10
C GLN A 67 13.97 20.34 21.11
N GLN A 68 14.51 20.67 22.30
CA GLN A 68 15.81 21.35 22.41
C GLN A 68 16.96 20.55 21.80
N LEU A 69 16.97 19.23 21.97
CA LEU A 69 17.95 18.35 21.34
C LEU A 69 17.84 18.40 19.81
N MET A 70 16.63 18.30 19.27
CA MET A 70 16.40 18.18 17.82
C MET A 70 16.42 19.52 17.08
N GLN A 71 16.23 20.64 17.79
CA GLN A 71 16.07 21.97 17.21
C GLN A 71 17.19 22.35 16.22
N PRO A 72 18.50 22.14 16.51
CA PRO A 72 19.56 22.53 15.58
C PRO A 72 19.46 21.79 14.23
N LEU A 73 19.15 20.50 14.26
CA LEU A 73 18.98 19.70 13.05
C LEU A 73 17.72 20.09 12.27
N VAL A 74 16.60 20.29 12.98
CA VAL A 74 15.32 20.69 12.38
C VAL A 74 15.44 22.05 11.72
N THR A 75 16.00 23.04 12.41
CA THR A 75 16.23 24.38 11.86
C THR A 75 17.15 24.33 10.65
N ALA A 76 18.29 23.64 10.73
CA ALA A 76 19.22 23.52 9.60
C ALA A 76 18.56 22.87 8.37
N PHE A 77 17.76 21.81 8.56
CA PHE A 77 17.04 21.17 7.46
C PHE A 77 15.99 22.09 6.84
N VAL A 78 15.19 22.76 7.66
CA VAL A 78 14.13 23.66 7.17
C VAL A 78 14.72 24.85 6.43
N GLU A 79 15.75 25.50 6.98
CA GLU A 79 16.45 26.62 6.35
C GLU A 79 17.12 26.22 5.03
N LEU A 80 17.68 25.01 4.97
CA LEU A 80 18.27 24.47 3.74
C LEU A 80 17.22 24.34 2.63
N VAL A 81 16.08 23.72 2.93
CA VAL A 81 15.02 23.42 1.94
C VAL A 81 14.22 24.67 1.56
N GLN A 82 13.96 25.56 2.51
CA GLN A 82 13.21 26.80 2.28
C GLN A 82 14.09 27.98 1.84
N GLY A 83 15.40 27.76 1.72
CA GLY A 83 16.35 28.78 1.31
C GLY A 83 16.07 29.30 -0.10
N PRO A 84 16.26 30.61 -0.38
CA PRO A 84 15.90 31.23 -1.66
C PRO A 84 16.65 30.65 -2.87
N ASN A 85 17.83 30.05 -2.65
CA ASN A 85 18.66 29.45 -3.68
C ASN A 85 18.54 27.92 -3.75
N PHE A 86 17.60 27.30 -3.00
CA PHE A 86 17.50 25.86 -2.92
C PHE A 86 17.24 25.23 -4.29
N SER A 87 16.28 25.73 -5.07
CA SER A 87 15.96 25.20 -6.41
C SER A 87 17.15 25.15 -7.37
N ASN A 88 18.12 26.07 -7.22
CA ASN A 88 19.32 26.12 -8.05
C ASN A 88 20.46 25.21 -7.54
N THR A 89 20.46 24.91 -6.25
CA THR A 89 21.53 24.17 -5.56
C THR A 89 21.13 22.74 -5.18
N ALA A 90 19.85 22.40 -5.25
CA ALA A 90 19.31 21.11 -4.83
C ALA A 90 19.96 19.91 -5.51
N GLN A 91 20.40 20.06 -6.77
CA GLN A 91 21.06 18.99 -7.52
C GLN A 91 22.55 18.84 -7.19
N GLN A 92 23.11 19.70 -6.32
CA GLN A 92 24.49 19.56 -5.89
C GLN A 92 24.64 18.35 -4.94
N PRO A 93 25.62 17.45 -5.15
CA PRO A 93 25.78 16.25 -4.34
C PRO A 93 25.90 16.52 -2.84
N GLN A 94 26.53 17.64 -2.46
CA GLN A 94 26.69 18.04 -1.06
C GLN A 94 25.34 18.35 -0.39
N ILE A 95 24.44 19.03 -1.12
CA ILE A 95 23.10 19.40 -0.64
C ILE A 95 22.22 18.14 -0.54
N GLN A 96 22.25 17.29 -1.56
CA GLN A 96 21.57 15.99 -1.54
C GLN A 96 22.04 15.14 -0.34
N GLN A 97 23.35 15.07 -0.10
CA GLN A 97 23.90 14.33 1.03
C GLN A 97 23.43 14.90 2.37
N GLN A 98 23.40 16.22 2.56
CA GLN A 98 22.89 16.85 3.78
C GLN A 98 21.41 16.53 4.01
N ILE A 99 20.61 16.52 2.95
CA ILE A 99 19.19 16.13 3.01
C ILE A 99 19.06 14.67 3.43
N VAL A 100 19.80 13.75 2.79
CA VAL A 100 19.78 12.32 3.10
C VAL A 100 20.18 12.08 4.56
N LEU A 101 21.26 12.70 5.03
CA LEU A 101 21.72 12.56 6.43
C LEU A 101 20.66 13.05 7.44
N SER A 102 19.96 14.14 7.12
CA SER A 102 18.88 14.67 7.95
C SER A 102 17.66 13.75 7.95
N ILE A 103 17.30 13.21 6.79
CA ILE A 103 16.20 12.24 6.66
C ILE A 103 16.51 10.96 7.44
N GLU A 104 17.72 10.41 7.32
CA GLU A 104 18.12 9.21 8.07
C GLU A 104 18.09 9.43 9.58
N ALA A 105 18.42 10.65 10.03
CA ALA A 105 18.25 11.02 11.44
C ALA A 105 16.77 11.00 11.87
N PHE A 106 15.87 11.58 11.07
CA PHE A 106 14.44 11.55 11.33
C PHE A 106 13.89 10.12 11.29
N VAL A 107 14.32 9.29 10.35
CA VAL A 107 13.99 7.86 10.27
C VAL A 107 14.34 7.14 11.57
N GLY A 108 15.56 7.33 12.09
CA GLY A 108 15.96 6.72 13.37
C GLY A 108 15.09 7.17 14.55
N CYS A 109 14.63 8.42 14.55
CA CYS A 109 13.67 8.89 15.55
C CYS A 109 12.31 8.20 15.42
N LEU A 110 11.83 7.98 14.19
CA LEU A 110 10.55 7.35 13.90
C LEU A 110 10.55 5.85 14.21
N HIS A 111 11.64 5.13 13.92
CA HIS A 111 11.81 3.72 14.29
C HIS A 111 11.71 3.50 15.80
N ALA A 112 12.21 4.42 16.62
CA ALA A 112 12.11 4.30 18.08
C ALA A 112 10.66 4.34 18.59
N ILE A 113 9.77 5.06 17.90
CA ILE A 113 8.40 5.33 18.35
C ILE A 113 7.32 4.56 17.59
N GLU A 114 7.65 3.83 16.54
CA GLU A 114 6.68 3.13 15.67
C GLU A 114 5.71 2.24 16.47
N ALA A 115 6.25 1.39 17.34
CA ALA A 115 5.50 0.46 18.18
C ALA A 115 5.03 1.04 19.53
N GLN A 116 5.25 2.34 19.77
CA GLN A 116 4.98 2.98 21.06
C GLN A 116 3.56 3.57 21.13
N GLY A 117 3.14 3.93 22.36
CA GLY A 117 1.85 4.58 22.62
C GLY A 117 1.80 6.06 22.21
N THR A 118 0.71 6.74 22.57
CA THR A 118 0.43 8.12 22.13
C THR A 118 1.46 9.15 22.58
N PHE A 119 1.83 9.18 23.87
CA PHE A 119 2.72 10.22 24.39
C PHE A 119 4.13 10.22 23.75
N PRO A 120 4.83 9.06 23.62
CA PRO A 120 6.08 8.99 22.85
C PRO A 120 5.97 9.58 21.43
N LYS A 121 4.87 9.26 20.74
CA LYS A 121 4.61 9.75 19.39
C LYS A 121 4.34 11.25 19.35
N GLU A 122 3.64 11.80 20.33
CA GLU A 122 3.41 13.25 20.45
C GLU A 122 4.72 14.00 20.72
N THR A 123 5.58 13.51 21.61
CA THR A 123 6.90 14.10 21.85
C THR A 123 7.75 14.19 20.58
N VAL A 124 7.80 13.11 19.79
CA VAL A 124 8.57 13.13 18.53
C VAL A 124 7.89 13.98 17.47
N PHE A 125 6.56 13.95 17.38
CA PHE A 125 5.81 14.75 16.43
C PHE A 125 6.03 16.24 16.64
N GLU A 126 5.91 16.75 17.86
CA GLU A 126 6.11 18.17 18.15
C GLU A 126 7.52 18.65 17.76
N ALA A 127 8.55 17.81 17.96
CA ALA A 127 9.93 18.13 17.58
C ALA A 127 10.14 18.14 16.06
N LEU A 128 9.47 17.27 15.32
CA LEU A 128 9.67 17.12 13.87
C LEU A 128 8.64 17.86 13.01
N GLN A 129 7.57 18.41 13.60
CA GLN A 129 6.44 18.99 12.87
C GLN A 129 6.86 20.00 11.78
N ALA A 130 7.84 20.86 12.09
CA ALA A 130 8.33 21.88 11.17
C ALA A 130 9.01 21.31 9.90
N THR A 131 9.47 20.06 9.93
CA THR A 131 10.15 19.43 8.78
C THR A 131 9.17 18.84 7.78
N ILE A 132 7.93 18.52 8.19
CA ILE A 132 6.98 17.73 7.40
C ILE A 132 6.70 18.37 6.04
N ALA A 133 6.29 19.65 6.03
CA ALA A 133 5.99 20.37 4.78
C ALA A 133 7.21 20.47 3.86
N SER A 134 8.38 20.78 4.45
CA SER A 134 9.65 20.84 3.71
C SER A 134 9.99 19.48 3.09
N SER A 135 9.87 18.38 3.83
CA SER A 135 10.10 17.03 3.33
C SER A 135 9.17 16.64 2.18
N MET A 136 7.88 16.97 2.25
CA MET A 136 6.95 16.70 1.14
C MET A 136 7.30 17.51 -0.12
N SER A 137 7.73 18.76 0.06
CA SER A 137 8.09 19.65 -1.06
C SER A 137 9.29 19.14 -1.88
N LEU A 138 10.18 18.36 -1.26
CA LEU A 138 11.35 17.77 -1.91
C LEU A 138 10.99 16.80 -3.04
N LEU A 139 9.81 16.17 -2.99
CA LEU A 139 9.35 15.28 -4.06
C LEU A 139 9.28 16.00 -5.41
N ASN A 140 8.81 17.25 -5.42
CA ASN A 140 8.74 18.04 -6.66
C ASN A 140 10.15 18.39 -7.17
N VAL A 141 11.05 18.75 -6.25
CA VAL A 141 12.43 19.16 -6.55
C VAL A 141 13.25 17.99 -7.13
N TYR A 142 13.08 16.80 -6.57
CA TYR A 142 13.77 15.58 -6.99
C TYR A 142 12.89 14.69 -7.88
N SER A 143 11.88 15.25 -8.54
CA SER A 143 10.92 14.52 -9.39
C SER A 143 11.55 13.68 -10.50
N ASN A 144 12.81 13.93 -10.89
CA ASN A 144 13.53 13.19 -11.92
C ASN A 144 14.71 12.36 -11.40
N ASP A 145 14.90 12.28 -10.07
CA ASP A 145 16.01 11.55 -9.44
C ASP A 145 15.48 10.33 -8.68
N ASN A 146 15.61 9.15 -9.29
CA ASN A 146 15.10 7.90 -8.72
C ASN A 146 15.69 7.55 -7.36
N ALA A 147 16.97 7.87 -7.12
CA ALA A 147 17.62 7.53 -5.86
C ALA A 147 17.05 8.39 -4.72
N MET A 148 16.93 9.70 -4.96
CA MET A 148 16.31 10.61 -4.00
C MET A 148 14.82 10.31 -3.79
N LEU A 149 14.08 9.96 -4.85
CA LEU A 149 12.67 9.56 -4.73
C LEU A 149 12.50 8.32 -3.86
N CYS A 150 13.38 7.31 -3.98
CA CYS A 150 13.34 6.13 -3.11
C CYS A 150 13.50 6.51 -1.63
N VAL A 151 14.50 7.34 -1.31
CA VAL A 151 14.76 7.81 0.06
C VAL A 151 13.57 8.60 0.61
N LEU A 152 13.03 9.53 -0.19
CA LEU A 152 11.90 10.36 0.20
C LEU A 152 10.63 9.54 0.41
N LEU A 153 10.30 8.62 -0.50
CA LEU A 153 9.10 7.79 -0.39
C LEU A 153 9.18 6.84 0.81
N ASP A 154 10.34 6.23 1.08
CA ASP A 154 10.53 5.41 2.29
C ASP A 154 10.31 6.23 3.56
N TYR A 155 10.95 7.41 3.64
CA TYR A 155 10.82 8.29 4.80
C TYR A 155 9.39 8.78 5.01
N ILE A 156 8.74 9.29 3.95
CA ILE A 156 7.37 9.80 4.00
C ILE A 156 6.41 8.68 4.41
N THR A 157 6.57 7.48 3.84
CA THR A 157 5.78 6.29 4.23
C THR A 157 5.94 5.99 5.73
N LEU A 158 7.17 5.95 6.24
CA LEU A 158 7.45 5.72 7.66
C LEU A 158 6.88 6.85 8.54
N LEU A 159 7.04 8.10 8.14
CA LEU A 159 6.51 9.27 8.85
C LEU A 159 5.00 9.18 9.04
N PHE A 160 4.26 8.81 7.99
CA PHE A 160 2.81 8.66 8.09
C PHE A 160 2.40 7.44 8.92
N ASN A 161 3.12 6.33 8.83
CA ASN A 161 2.79 5.13 9.61
C ASN A 161 3.10 5.32 11.10
N ALA A 162 4.31 5.78 11.43
CA ALA A 162 4.76 5.95 12.81
C ALA A 162 3.96 7.03 13.55
N LEU A 163 3.66 8.16 12.90
CA LEU A 163 2.93 9.31 13.46
C LEU A 163 1.50 9.44 12.92
N ARG A 164 0.86 8.32 12.59
CA ARG A 164 -0.45 8.27 11.94
C ARG A 164 -1.51 9.16 12.59
N ALA A 165 -1.70 9.05 13.91
CA ALA A 165 -2.76 9.77 14.60
C ALA A 165 -2.50 11.28 14.63
N GLN A 166 -1.24 11.69 14.73
CA GLN A 166 -0.82 13.09 14.72
C GLN A 166 -0.98 13.70 13.32
N ASN A 167 -0.46 13.01 12.30
CA ASN A 167 -0.62 13.43 10.91
C ASN A 167 -2.09 13.45 10.46
N ALA A 168 -2.90 12.52 10.96
CA ALA A 168 -4.34 12.51 10.72
C ALA A 168 -5.08 13.74 11.26
N ARG A 169 -4.55 14.35 12.33
CA ARG A 169 -5.13 15.56 12.93
C ARG A 169 -4.73 16.83 12.18
N GLU A 170 -3.48 16.93 11.74
CA GLU A 170 -2.89 18.21 11.34
C GLU A 170 -2.43 18.29 9.88
N ASN A 171 -2.08 17.16 9.25
CA ASN A 171 -1.34 17.15 7.98
C ASN A 171 -2.07 16.40 6.85
N MET A 172 -3.37 16.09 7.00
CA MET A 172 -4.09 15.25 6.04
C MET A 172 -4.26 15.85 4.65
N ASP A 173 -4.49 17.16 4.57
CA ASP A 173 -4.62 17.83 3.28
C ASP A 173 -3.28 17.82 2.53
N LEU A 174 -2.18 18.10 3.24
CA LEU A 174 -0.82 18.01 2.71
C LEU A 174 -0.48 16.59 2.25
N PHE A 175 -0.89 15.56 3.01
CA PHE A 175 -0.70 14.16 2.63
C PHE A 175 -1.44 13.83 1.34
N THR A 176 -2.70 14.24 1.25
CA THR A 176 -3.55 14.04 0.07
C THR A 176 -2.93 14.71 -1.16
N GLN A 177 -2.44 15.94 -1.02
CA GLN A 177 -1.73 16.66 -2.08
C GLN A 177 -0.43 15.95 -2.47
N THR A 178 0.28 15.39 -1.50
CA THR A 178 1.52 14.65 -1.74
C THR A 178 1.27 13.39 -2.55
N ILE A 179 0.22 12.62 -2.22
CA ILE A 179 -0.19 11.45 -3.02
C ILE A 179 -0.55 11.86 -4.44
N GLN A 180 -1.31 12.94 -4.61
CA GLN A 180 -1.68 13.46 -5.93
C GLN A 180 -0.48 13.89 -6.76
N LEU A 181 0.44 14.66 -6.16
CA LEU A 181 1.69 15.09 -6.80
C LEU A 181 2.50 13.86 -7.24
N PHE A 182 2.67 12.90 -6.35
CA PHE A 182 3.40 11.67 -6.64
C PHE A 182 2.77 10.87 -7.80
N MET A 183 1.44 10.68 -7.81
CA MET A 183 0.77 10.00 -8.93
C MET A 183 0.94 10.76 -10.24
N GLN A 184 0.98 12.10 -10.22
CA GLN A 184 1.26 12.91 -11.41
C GLN A 184 2.70 12.74 -11.90
N MET A 185 3.68 12.63 -11.01
CA MET A 185 5.08 12.39 -11.37
C MET A 185 5.27 11.03 -12.05
N LEU A 186 4.51 10.02 -11.63
CA LEU A 186 4.57 8.66 -12.17
C LEU A 186 3.48 8.36 -13.21
N LYS A 187 3.08 9.35 -14.02
CA LYS A 187 2.05 9.19 -15.05
C LYS A 187 2.62 9.13 -16.47
N GLY A 188 2.01 8.35 -17.36
CA GLY A 188 2.28 8.40 -18.80
C GLY A 188 3.78 8.26 -19.16
N GLU A 189 4.30 9.17 -19.99
CA GLU A 189 5.71 9.16 -20.43
C GLU A 189 6.72 9.36 -19.28
N SER A 190 6.34 10.09 -18.22
CA SER A 190 7.21 10.27 -17.05
C SER A 190 7.47 8.95 -16.35
N LEU A 191 6.45 8.10 -16.20
CA LEU A 191 6.61 6.75 -15.66
C LEU A 191 7.56 5.92 -16.52
N THR A 192 7.35 5.92 -17.84
CA THR A 192 8.25 5.22 -18.78
C THR A 192 9.71 5.68 -18.63
N LYS A 193 9.95 6.98 -18.47
CA LYS A 193 11.28 7.54 -18.23
C LYS A 193 11.89 7.03 -16.92
N HIS A 194 11.12 7.01 -15.84
CA HIS A 194 11.59 6.49 -14.55
C HIS A 194 11.96 5.01 -14.62
N ILE A 195 11.15 4.20 -15.30
CA ILE A 195 11.37 2.75 -15.46
C ILE A 195 12.66 2.45 -16.23
N GLN A 196 12.98 3.26 -17.24
CA GLN A 196 14.19 3.11 -18.05
C GLN A 196 15.48 3.52 -17.32
N GLN A 197 15.35 4.32 -16.25
CA GLN A 197 16.47 4.75 -15.43
C GLN A 197 16.82 3.72 -14.35
N ASN A 198 18.03 3.83 -13.80
CA ASN A 198 18.44 3.02 -12.65
C ASN A 198 17.45 3.22 -11.48
N LEU A 199 17.17 2.15 -10.74
CA LEU A 199 16.19 2.14 -9.64
C LEU A 199 14.73 2.41 -10.05
N GLY A 200 14.40 2.37 -11.35
CA GLY A 200 13.03 2.60 -11.82
C GLY A 200 11.99 1.65 -11.22
N SER A 201 12.30 0.35 -11.15
CA SER A 201 11.44 -0.64 -10.47
C SER A 201 11.31 -0.37 -8.98
N ALA A 202 12.38 0.02 -8.30
CA ALA A 202 12.35 0.36 -6.89
C ALA A 202 11.44 1.57 -6.61
N VAL A 203 11.48 2.61 -7.45
CA VAL A 203 10.56 3.76 -7.34
C VAL A 203 9.10 3.30 -7.45
N VAL A 204 8.78 2.40 -8.39
CA VAL A 204 7.42 1.83 -8.54
C VAL A 204 7.04 0.97 -7.33
N GLU A 205 7.96 0.22 -6.75
CA GLU A 205 7.72 -0.54 -5.52
C GLU A 205 7.42 0.39 -4.34
N LYS A 206 8.23 1.43 -4.13
CA LYS A 206 8.04 2.42 -3.07
C LYS A 206 6.73 3.19 -3.24
N ALA A 207 6.38 3.51 -4.48
CA ALA A 207 5.09 4.07 -4.87
C ALA A 207 3.90 3.20 -4.43
N ILE A 208 3.93 1.90 -4.76
CA ILE A 208 2.87 0.96 -4.39
C ILE A 208 2.76 0.85 -2.86
N ASN A 209 3.90 0.77 -2.15
CA ASN A 209 3.92 0.74 -0.69
C ASN A 209 3.32 2.02 -0.09
N PHE A 210 3.70 3.19 -0.63
CA PHE A 210 3.17 4.48 -0.21
C PHE A 210 1.65 4.57 -0.40
N LEU A 211 1.14 4.24 -1.58
CA LEU A 211 -0.30 4.19 -1.84
C LEU A 211 -1.02 3.20 -0.93
N SER A 212 -0.41 2.04 -0.67
CA SER A 212 -0.97 1.01 0.20
C SER A 212 -1.21 1.52 1.63
N THR A 213 -0.31 2.35 2.18
CA THR A 213 -0.54 2.95 3.52
C THR A 213 -1.79 3.82 3.58
N THR A 214 -2.10 4.52 2.49
CA THR A 214 -3.32 5.34 2.38
C THR A 214 -4.57 4.46 2.31
N ILE A 215 -4.47 3.33 1.61
CA ILE A 215 -5.56 2.37 1.43
C ILE A 215 -5.85 1.64 2.74
N ASP A 216 -4.82 1.25 3.49
CA ASP A 216 -4.97 0.51 4.77
C ASP A 216 -5.51 1.37 5.90
N HIS A 217 -5.43 2.69 5.77
CA HIS A 217 -5.78 3.63 6.83
C HIS A 217 -6.82 4.66 6.36
N PRO A 218 -8.10 4.25 6.22
CA PRO A 218 -9.17 5.15 5.82
C PRO A 218 -9.29 6.34 6.79
N HIS A 219 -9.29 7.55 6.25
CA HIS A 219 -9.50 8.81 6.95
C HIS A 219 -10.59 9.63 6.24
N LYS A 220 -10.94 10.80 6.79
CA LYS A 220 -12.06 11.65 6.32
C LYS A 220 -11.92 12.17 4.87
N GLY A 221 -10.82 11.88 4.18
CA GLY A 221 -10.56 12.21 2.76
C GLY A 221 -10.24 10.98 1.88
N SER A 222 -10.09 9.77 2.43
CA SER A 222 -9.71 8.60 1.63
C SER A 222 -10.70 8.32 0.48
N SER A 223 -11.99 8.56 0.70
CA SER A 223 -13.02 8.32 -0.33
C SER A 223 -12.94 9.28 -1.51
N THR A 224 -12.34 10.47 -1.36
CA THR A 224 -12.23 11.45 -2.45
C THR A 224 -11.00 11.19 -3.32
N ILE A 225 -9.92 10.67 -2.72
CA ILE A 225 -8.70 10.33 -3.46
C ILE A 225 -8.74 8.91 -4.05
N LEU A 226 -9.52 8.00 -3.48
CA LEU A 226 -9.62 6.60 -3.94
C LEU A 226 -9.89 6.44 -5.46
N PRO A 227 -10.82 7.18 -6.09
CA PRO A 227 -11.01 7.08 -7.54
C PRO A 227 -9.75 7.43 -8.33
N GLN A 228 -8.96 8.40 -7.85
CA GLN A 228 -7.71 8.82 -8.49
C GLN A 228 -6.64 7.72 -8.37
N ILE A 229 -6.54 7.08 -7.20
CA ILE A 229 -5.65 5.94 -6.97
C ILE A 229 -6.02 4.79 -7.91
N ILE A 230 -7.31 4.45 -8.02
CA ILE A 230 -7.78 3.37 -8.89
C ILE A 230 -7.47 3.70 -10.35
N SER A 231 -7.79 4.93 -10.80
CA SER A 231 -7.49 5.38 -12.16
C SER A 231 -5.99 5.27 -12.47
N PHE A 232 -5.14 5.70 -11.55
CA PHE A 232 -3.69 5.61 -11.68
C PHE A 232 -3.21 4.15 -11.77
N CYS A 233 -3.75 3.27 -10.95
CA CYS A 233 -3.42 1.84 -10.99
C CYS A 233 -3.80 1.21 -12.33
N VAL A 234 -4.99 1.53 -12.86
CA VAL A 234 -5.54 0.91 -14.06
C VAL A 234 -4.95 1.49 -15.34
N GLN A 235 -4.74 2.80 -15.40
CA GLN A 235 -4.34 3.50 -16.63
C GLN A 235 -2.83 3.64 -16.79
N ASP A 236 -2.08 3.68 -15.68
CA ASP A 236 -0.66 3.97 -15.71
C ASP A 236 0.17 2.78 -15.20
N LEU A 237 -0.03 2.36 -13.94
CA LEU A 237 0.80 1.30 -13.36
C LEU A 237 0.59 -0.05 -14.04
N TYR A 238 -0.67 -0.46 -14.25
CA TYR A 238 -0.95 -1.78 -14.81
C TYR A 238 -0.36 -1.91 -16.22
N PRO A 239 -0.68 -1.06 -17.22
CA PRO A 239 -0.23 -1.27 -18.59
C PRO A 239 1.29 -1.12 -18.78
N GLN A 240 1.95 -0.26 -17.98
CA GLN A 240 3.37 0.02 -18.15
C GLN A 240 4.30 -0.88 -17.32
N CYS A 241 3.86 -1.31 -16.13
CA CYS A 241 4.70 -2.06 -15.20
C CYS A 241 4.26 -3.52 -15.05
N ILE A 242 2.96 -3.78 -15.08
CA ILE A 242 2.41 -5.06 -14.62
C ILE A 242 2.00 -5.97 -15.78
N ASP A 243 1.42 -5.37 -16.81
CA ASP A 243 0.91 -6.03 -18.00
C ASP A 243 2.06 -6.57 -18.87
N GLY A 244 1.91 -7.79 -19.34
CA GLY A 244 2.90 -8.48 -20.17
C GLY A 244 3.82 -9.46 -19.43
N ASN A 245 4.48 -10.30 -20.23
CA ASN A 245 5.39 -11.36 -19.78
C ASN A 245 6.77 -10.82 -19.36
N ASN A 246 6.88 -9.53 -19.04
CA ASN A 246 8.14 -8.93 -18.64
C ASN A 246 8.48 -9.35 -17.21
N THR A 247 9.65 -9.96 -17.02
CA THR A 247 10.14 -10.42 -15.72
C THR A 247 10.70 -9.30 -14.85
N PHE A 248 10.90 -8.10 -15.42
CA PHE A 248 11.48 -6.95 -14.71
C PHE A 248 10.67 -6.50 -13.48
N PHE A 249 9.36 -6.78 -13.46
CA PHE A 249 8.46 -6.43 -12.36
C PHE A 249 7.92 -7.65 -11.58
N ASP A 250 8.55 -8.82 -11.71
CA ASP A 250 8.06 -10.06 -11.08
C ASP A 250 7.95 -9.97 -9.56
N SER A 251 8.88 -9.27 -8.88
CA SER A 251 8.82 -9.06 -7.43
C SER A 251 7.76 -8.03 -7.00
N ILE A 252 7.35 -7.15 -7.93
CA ILE A 252 6.43 -6.03 -7.66
C ILE A 252 4.99 -6.42 -7.98
N ARG A 253 4.78 -7.32 -8.95
CA ARG A 253 3.46 -7.78 -9.37
C ARG A 253 2.60 -8.31 -8.20
N PRO A 254 3.11 -9.15 -7.28
CA PRO A 254 2.33 -9.59 -6.13
C PRO A 254 1.90 -8.44 -5.22
N LEU A 255 2.76 -7.44 -5.01
CA LEU A 255 2.49 -6.25 -4.19
C LEU A 255 1.37 -5.40 -4.81
N PHE A 256 1.39 -5.25 -6.14
CA PHE A 256 0.34 -4.54 -6.87
C PHE A 256 -1.02 -5.21 -6.74
N TYR A 257 -1.08 -6.54 -6.94
CA TYR A 257 -2.32 -7.31 -6.80
C TYR A 257 -2.86 -7.27 -5.37
N ASP A 258 -1.96 -7.37 -4.38
CA ASP A 258 -2.31 -7.25 -2.97
C ASP A 258 -2.84 -5.85 -2.63
N MET A 259 -2.27 -4.79 -3.19
CA MET A 259 -2.79 -3.42 -3.05
C MET A 259 -4.20 -3.28 -3.62
N LEU A 260 -4.47 -3.83 -4.81
CA LEU A 260 -5.80 -3.84 -5.41
C LEU A 260 -6.82 -4.62 -4.56
N TYR A 261 -6.40 -5.75 -4.00
CA TYR A 261 -7.21 -6.51 -3.04
C TYR A 261 -7.54 -5.68 -1.80
N ARG A 262 -6.54 -5.00 -1.22
CA ARG A 262 -6.74 -4.10 -0.07
C ARG A 262 -7.68 -2.94 -0.38
N ILE A 263 -7.67 -2.40 -1.61
CA ILE A 263 -8.67 -1.41 -2.05
C ILE A 263 -10.08 -1.98 -1.94
N LEU A 264 -10.32 -3.16 -2.54
CA LEU A 264 -11.64 -3.78 -2.53
C LEU A 264 -12.08 -4.14 -1.11
N LEU A 265 -11.19 -4.70 -0.30
CA LEU A 265 -11.51 -5.18 1.04
C LEU A 265 -11.75 -4.02 2.02
N ASN A 266 -10.78 -3.11 2.15
CA ASN A 266 -10.81 -2.06 3.18
C ASN A 266 -11.84 -0.98 2.83
N HIS A 267 -12.09 -0.77 1.53
CA HIS A 267 -13.05 0.21 1.03
C HIS A 267 -14.29 -0.44 0.44
N TRP A 268 -14.70 -1.62 0.92
CA TRP A 268 -15.89 -2.30 0.43
C TRP A 268 -17.14 -1.41 0.40
N ARG A 269 -17.29 -0.52 1.40
CA ARG A 269 -18.41 0.45 1.49
C ARG A 269 -18.39 1.55 0.43
N TYR A 270 -17.25 1.79 -0.22
CA TYR A 270 -17.18 2.67 -1.37
C TYR A 270 -17.96 2.06 -2.55
N PHE A 271 -17.77 0.76 -2.79
CA PHE A 271 -18.42 0.03 -3.88
C PHE A 271 -19.86 -0.41 -3.52
N PHE A 272 -20.04 -0.96 -2.32
CA PHE A 272 -21.30 -1.55 -1.87
C PHE A 272 -21.74 -0.93 -0.53
N ASN A 273 -22.62 0.07 -0.61
CA ASN A 273 -23.16 0.75 0.57
C ASN A 273 -24.66 0.48 0.73
N ALA A 274 -24.97 -0.56 1.49
CA ALA A 274 -26.36 -0.98 1.75
C ALA A 274 -27.24 0.14 2.32
N ARG A 275 -26.71 1.00 3.21
CA ARG A 275 -27.51 2.07 3.84
C ARG A 275 -28.00 3.10 2.85
N VAL A 276 -27.16 3.46 1.88
CA VAL A 276 -27.54 4.44 0.87
C VAL A 276 -28.37 3.80 -0.23
N GLY A 277 -28.12 2.53 -0.57
CA GLY A 277 -29.00 1.78 -1.50
C GLY A 277 -30.44 1.77 -1.00
N ILE A 278 -30.64 1.38 0.27
CA ILE A 278 -31.97 1.39 0.91
C ILE A 278 -32.57 2.79 0.97
N ALA A 279 -31.79 3.82 1.33
CA ALA A 279 -32.28 5.20 1.42
C ALA A 279 -32.70 5.79 0.06
N LEU A 280 -32.11 5.33 -1.04
CA LEU A 280 -32.45 5.73 -2.41
C LEU A 280 -33.46 4.77 -3.07
N GLY A 281 -33.96 3.77 -2.35
CA GLY A 281 -34.91 2.78 -2.88
C GLY A 281 -34.31 1.74 -3.84
N GLY A 282 -32.98 1.63 -3.90
CA GLY A 282 -32.24 0.62 -4.68
C GLY A 282 -31.94 -0.65 -3.89
N ASP A 283 -31.40 -1.68 -4.56
CA ASP A 283 -31.02 -2.92 -3.90
C ASP A 283 -29.77 -2.67 -3.03
N PRO A 284 -29.76 -3.07 -1.73
CA PRO A 284 -28.59 -2.93 -0.87
C PRO A 284 -27.35 -3.70 -1.36
N THR A 285 -27.51 -4.57 -2.36
CA THR A 285 -26.45 -5.34 -2.99
C THR A 285 -25.91 -4.72 -4.28
N ASP A 286 -26.49 -3.63 -4.75
CA ASP A 286 -26.05 -2.93 -5.96
C ASP A 286 -24.65 -2.32 -5.79
N CYS A 287 -23.86 -2.44 -6.86
CA CYS A 287 -22.55 -1.83 -6.95
C CYS A 287 -22.70 -0.36 -7.40
N LYS A 288 -22.34 0.58 -6.54
CA LYS A 288 -22.49 2.00 -6.83
C LYS A 288 -21.45 2.53 -7.81
N ASN A 289 -20.19 2.23 -7.51
CA ASN A 289 -19.03 2.64 -8.31
C ASN A 289 -18.59 1.43 -9.15
N GLU A 290 -19.54 0.94 -9.97
CA GLU A 290 -19.36 -0.29 -10.76
C GLU A 290 -18.21 -0.15 -11.77
N THR A 291 -18.03 1.02 -12.38
CA THR A 291 -16.94 1.25 -13.34
C THR A 291 -15.58 1.02 -12.71
N GLU A 292 -15.32 1.62 -11.53
CA GLU A 292 -14.05 1.45 -10.82
C GLU A 292 -13.90 0.04 -10.26
N PHE A 293 -14.98 -0.56 -9.74
CA PHE A 293 -14.96 -1.94 -9.28
C PHE A 293 -14.57 -2.89 -10.42
N MET A 294 -15.24 -2.78 -11.56
CA MET A 294 -15.00 -3.62 -12.74
C MET A 294 -13.62 -3.37 -13.33
N ALA A 295 -13.08 -2.16 -13.27
CA ALA A 295 -11.71 -1.88 -13.72
C ALA A 295 -10.68 -2.66 -12.89
N ILE A 296 -10.84 -2.73 -11.56
CA ILE A 296 -9.97 -3.56 -10.70
C ILE A 296 -10.17 -5.04 -10.99
N ILE A 297 -11.42 -5.50 -11.10
CA ILE A 297 -11.71 -6.91 -11.40
C ILE A 297 -11.12 -7.33 -12.74
N GLN A 298 -11.20 -6.49 -13.77
CA GLN A 298 -10.66 -6.80 -15.08
C GLN A 298 -9.16 -7.06 -15.04
N ILE A 299 -8.40 -6.32 -14.23
CA ILE A 299 -6.97 -6.61 -14.00
C ILE A 299 -6.77 -8.03 -13.46
N PHE A 300 -7.53 -8.42 -12.44
CA PHE A 300 -7.47 -9.80 -11.91
C PHE A 300 -7.87 -10.82 -12.97
N MET A 301 -8.90 -10.53 -13.77
CA MET A 301 -9.34 -11.41 -14.85
C MET A 301 -8.27 -11.63 -15.91
N LEU A 302 -7.49 -10.59 -16.25
CA LEU A 302 -6.38 -10.70 -17.20
C LEU A 302 -5.28 -11.65 -16.71
N SER A 303 -5.10 -11.81 -15.38
CA SER A 303 -4.12 -12.77 -14.85
C SER A 303 -4.38 -14.22 -15.26
N PHE A 304 -5.65 -14.62 -15.45
CA PHE A 304 -6.01 -15.97 -15.93
C PHE A 304 -5.64 -16.20 -17.40
N GLN A 305 -5.43 -15.13 -18.17
CA GLN A 305 -4.97 -15.20 -19.56
C GLN A 305 -3.44 -15.20 -19.66
N GLY A 306 -2.75 -14.85 -18.57
CA GLY A 306 -1.30 -14.80 -18.49
C GLY A 306 -0.65 -16.18 -18.31
N THR A 307 0.68 -16.18 -18.34
CA THR A 307 1.50 -17.40 -18.16
C THR A 307 2.00 -17.60 -16.72
N HIS A 308 1.78 -16.62 -15.84
CA HIS A 308 2.30 -16.60 -14.47
C HIS A 308 1.39 -17.37 -13.50
N VAL A 309 1.73 -18.64 -13.26
CA VAL A 309 1.00 -19.56 -12.35
C VAL A 309 0.72 -18.95 -10.99
N ASP A 310 1.72 -18.30 -10.38
CA ASP A 310 1.58 -17.72 -9.03
C ASP A 310 0.55 -16.59 -9.01
N MET A 311 0.41 -15.83 -10.09
CA MET A 311 -0.58 -14.75 -10.19
C MET A 311 -1.99 -15.31 -10.32
N ILE A 312 -2.16 -16.42 -11.05
CA ILE A 312 -3.44 -17.12 -11.12
C ILE A 312 -3.85 -17.61 -9.73
N LYS A 313 -2.93 -18.24 -8.98
CA LYS A 313 -3.18 -18.67 -7.60
C LYS A 313 -3.53 -17.51 -6.66
N GLN A 314 -2.76 -16.42 -6.74
CA GLN A 314 -3.02 -15.23 -5.95
C GLN A 314 -4.40 -14.63 -6.26
N THR A 315 -4.76 -14.53 -7.54
CA THR A 315 -6.07 -14.04 -7.97
C THR A 315 -7.22 -14.92 -7.46
N MET A 316 -7.12 -16.25 -7.58
CA MET A 316 -8.12 -17.16 -7.02
C MET A 316 -8.28 -16.94 -5.51
N THR A 317 -7.16 -16.84 -4.79
CA THR A 317 -7.13 -16.56 -3.35
C THR A 317 -7.82 -15.23 -3.01
N ILE A 318 -7.56 -14.18 -3.80
CA ILE A 318 -8.20 -12.86 -3.63
C ILE A 318 -9.72 -12.97 -3.77
N PHE A 319 -10.21 -13.64 -4.81
CA PHE A 319 -11.64 -13.83 -5.03
C PHE A 319 -12.30 -14.62 -3.89
N GLU A 320 -11.65 -15.68 -3.42
CA GLU A 320 -12.15 -16.50 -2.30
C GLU A 320 -12.19 -15.71 -1.00
N GLN A 321 -11.16 -14.94 -0.68
CA GLN A 321 -11.13 -14.10 0.53
C GLN A 321 -12.17 -12.98 0.47
N LEU A 322 -12.37 -12.35 -0.70
CA LEU A 322 -13.44 -11.37 -0.90
C LEU A 322 -14.82 -12.04 -0.76
N ASN A 323 -14.97 -13.28 -1.20
CA ASN A 323 -16.21 -14.01 -1.00
C ASN A 323 -16.45 -14.33 0.49
N GLU A 324 -15.44 -14.85 1.19
CA GLU A 324 -15.52 -15.18 2.61
C GLU A 324 -15.92 -13.95 3.45
N LYS A 325 -15.27 -12.81 3.20
CA LYS A 325 -15.48 -11.59 4.00
C LYS A 325 -16.67 -10.74 3.55
N CYS A 326 -16.95 -10.70 2.24
CA CYS A 326 -17.90 -9.74 1.66
C CYS A 326 -19.06 -10.38 0.87
N ARG A 327 -19.09 -11.72 0.78
CA ARG A 327 -20.04 -12.51 -0.01
C ARG A 327 -20.07 -12.10 -1.48
N LEU A 328 -18.89 -11.85 -2.04
CA LEU A 328 -18.71 -11.40 -3.42
C LEU A 328 -19.45 -12.30 -4.43
N PHE A 329 -19.41 -13.63 -4.28
CA PHE A 329 -19.98 -14.55 -5.27
C PHE A 329 -21.50 -14.46 -5.37
N SER A 330 -22.17 -13.98 -4.32
CA SER A 330 -23.62 -13.76 -4.32
C SER A 330 -24.01 -12.34 -4.78
N ARG A 331 -23.05 -11.48 -5.17
CA ARG A 331 -23.35 -10.12 -5.61
C ARG A 331 -23.83 -10.11 -7.07
N PRO A 332 -24.88 -9.32 -7.41
CA PRO A 332 -25.40 -9.27 -8.77
C PRO A 332 -24.33 -8.95 -9.83
N VAL A 333 -23.46 -7.97 -9.57
CA VAL A 333 -22.38 -7.61 -10.50
C VAL A 333 -21.42 -8.78 -10.77
N PHE A 334 -21.14 -9.61 -9.76
CA PHE A 334 -20.27 -10.77 -9.91
C PHE A 334 -20.95 -11.88 -10.70
N VAL A 335 -22.15 -12.27 -10.27
CA VAL A 335 -23.01 -13.27 -10.92
C VAL A 335 -23.22 -12.94 -12.39
N GLN A 336 -23.45 -11.66 -12.70
CA GLN A 336 -23.85 -11.24 -14.03
C GLN A 336 -22.68 -11.02 -14.99
N ASN A 337 -21.59 -10.41 -14.51
CA ASN A 337 -20.52 -9.88 -15.37
C ASN A 337 -19.19 -10.61 -15.21
N ILE A 338 -18.91 -11.20 -14.04
CA ILE A 338 -17.58 -11.72 -13.69
C ILE A 338 -17.56 -13.25 -13.76
N ALA A 339 -18.47 -13.91 -13.04
CA ALA A 339 -18.52 -15.36 -12.91
C ALA A 339 -18.60 -16.09 -14.27
N PRO A 340 -19.44 -15.66 -15.25
CA PRO A 340 -19.48 -16.33 -16.56
C PRO A 340 -18.12 -16.33 -17.28
N SER A 341 -17.38 -15.21 -17.18
CA SER A 341 -16.07 -15.04 -17.80
C SER A 341 -15.01 -15.91 -17.12
N ILE A 342 -15.02 -16.00 -15.79
CA ILE A 342 -14.13 -16.90 -15.02
C ILE A 342 -14.40 -18.35 -15.42
N ILE A 343 -15.65 -18.79 -15.36
CA ILE A 343 -16.00 -20.19 -15.64
C ILE A 343 -15.62 -20.54 -17.08
N LYS A 344 -15.91 -19.68 -18.05
CA LYS A 344 -15.49 -19.89 -19.44
C LYS A 344 -13.97 -20.04 -19.55
N CYS A 345 -13.20 -19.16 -18.89
CA CYS A 345 -11.75 -19.20 -18.90
C CYS A 345 -11.20 -20.49 -18.28
N VAL A 346 -11.70 -20.90 -17.11
CA VAL A 346 -11.32 -22.17 -16.46
C VAL A 346 -11.63 -23.36 -17.38
N LEU A 347 -12.81 -23.41 -17.99
CA LEU A 347 -13.17 -24.48 -18.91
C LEU A 347 -12.27 -24.51 -20.15
N ASP A 348 -11.93 -23.34 -20.71
CA ASP A 348 -10.98 -23.25 -21.83
C ASP A 348 -9.59 -23.76 -21.43
N ILE A 349 -9.09 -23.42 -20.24
CA ILE A 349 -7.81 -23.93 -19.69
C ILE A 349 -7.86 -25.47 -19.56
N LEU A 350 -8.92 -26.00 -18.98
CA LEU A 350 -9.11 -27.45 -18.80
C LEU A 350 -9.21 -28.21 -20.13
N LEU A 351 -9.92 -27.65 -21.12
CA LEU A 351 -10.06 -28.25 -22.45
C LEU A 351 -8.74 -28.28 -23.21
N GLN A 352 -8.00 -27.17 -23.16
CA GLN A 352 -6.71 -27.04 -23.85
C GLN A 352 -5.59 -27.79 -23.12
N LYS A 353 -5.85 -28.26 -21.88
CA LYS A 353 -4.85 -28.83 -20.97
C LYS A 353 -3.67 -27.89 -20.75
N THR A 354 -3.94 -26.59 -20.78
CA THR A 354 -2.98 -25.59 -20.33
C THR A 354 -2.99 -25.60 -18.80
N LEU A 355 -1.84 -25.33 -18.16
CA LEU A 355 -1.74 -25.23 -16.70
C LEU A 355 -2.20 -26.49 -15.92
N GLU A 356 -1.87 -27.70 -16.39
CA GLU A 356 -2.31 -28.96 -15.73
C GLU A 356 -2.00 -29.02 -14.22
N LEU A 357 -0.92 -28.38 -13.78
CA LEU A 357 -0.54 -28.30 -12.36
C LEU A 357 -1.57 -27.55 -11.48
N LEU A 358 -2.40 -26.69 -12.07
CA LEU A 358 -3.45 -25.93 -11.38
C LEU A 358 -4.83 -26.58 -11.50
N ARG A 359 -4.94 -27.74 -12.15
CA ARG A 359 -6.23 -28.31 -12.52
C ARG A 359 -7.19 -28.45 -11.35
N ASP A 360 -6.73 -29.03 -10.24
CA ASP A 360 -7.59 -29.31 -9.09
C ASP A 360 -7.98 -28.01 -8.37
N ASP A 361 -7.04 -27.06 -8.23
CA ASP A 361 -7.29 -25.73 -7.67
C ASP A 361 -8.32 -24.96 -8.50
N LEU A 362 -8.20 -24.99 -9.84
CA LEU A 362 -9.14 -24.34 -10.77
C LEU A 362 -10.53 -24.97 -10.71
N ILE A 363 -10.62 -26.30 -10.62
CA ILE A 363 -11.90 -27.01 -10.49
C ILE A 363 -12.55 -26.66 -9.16
N GLN A 364 -11.79 -26.64 -8.06
CA GLN A 364 -12.30 -26.27 -6.74
C GLN A 364 -12.79 -24.82 -6.71
N PHE A 365 -11.99 -23.88 -7.27
CA PHE A 365 -12.35 -22.48 -7.37
C PHE A 365 -13.63 -22.26 -8.19
N MET A 366 -13.72 -22.92 -9.35
CA MET A 366 -14.94 -22.93 -10.16
C MET A 366 -16.11 -23.51 -9.35
N GLY A 367 -15.93 -24.64 -8.66
CA GLY A 367 -16.94 -25.24 -7.79
C GLY A 367 -17.48 -24.26 -6.75
N ASN A 368 -16.60 -23.53 -6.07
CA ASN A 368 -16.96 -22.51 -5.07
C ASN A 368 -17.84 -21.39 -5.66
N ILE A 369 -17.55 -20.94 -6.89
CA ILE A 369 -18.36 -19.95 -7.60
C ILE A 369 -19.75 -20.51 -7.92
N VAL A 370 -19.79 -21.73 -8.43
CA VAL A 370 -21.04 -22.37 -8.86
C VAL A 370 -21.96 -22.69 -7.68
N THR A 371 -21.41 -23.18 -6.58
CA THR A 371 -22.19 -23.46 -5.36
C THR A 371 -22.77 -22.19 -4.74
N ALA A 372 -22.10 -21.04 -4.90
CA ALA A 372 -22.61 -19.77 -4.38
C ALA A 372 -23.83 -19.24 -5.14
N ASP A 373 -23.93 -19.50 -6.44
CA ASP A 373 -25.12 -19.25 -7.26
C ASP A 373 -25.18 -20.21 -8.47
N PRO A 374 -25.91 -21.33 -8.36
CA PRO A 374 -26.01 -22.31 -9.45
C PRO A 374 -26.62 -21.73 -10.74
N SER A 375 -27.37 -20.62 -10.67
CA SER A 375 -28.08 -20.06 -11.83
C SER A 375 -27.13 -19.48 -12.90
N VAL A 376 -25.92 -19.07 -12.51
CA VAL A 376 -24.88 -18.51 -13.38
C VAL A 376 -24.45 -19.51 -14.45
N VAL A 377 -24.23 -20.76 -14.05
CA VAL A 377 -23.70 -21.82 -14.92
C VAL A 377 -24.67 -22.14 -16.03
N TYR A 378 -25.95 -22.33 -15.69
CA TYR A 378 -26.96 -22.80 -16.63
C TYR A 378 -27.38 -21.77 -17.65
N SER A 379 -27.70 -20.56 -17.17
CA SER A 379 -28.32 -19.55 -18.02
C SER A 379 -27.32 -18.93 -18.99
N LYS A 380 -26.05 -18.82 -18.60
CA LYS A 380 -25.05 -18.01 -19.33
C LYS A 380 -23.85 -18.78 -19.87
N VAL A 381 -23.40 -19.85 -19.20
CA VAL A 381 -22.12 -20.49 -19.53
C VAL A 381 -22.30 -21.80 -20.27
N VAL A 382 -23.11 -22.71 -19.75
CA VAL A 382 -23.32 -24.07 -20.28
C VAL A 382 -23.80 -24.01 -21.73
N THR A 383 -24.89 -23.30 -21.99
CA THR A 383 -25.46 -23.19 -23.35
C THR A 383 -24.42 -22.67 -24.36
N HIS A 384 -23.66 -21.64 -24.00
CA HIS A 384 -22.66 -21.05 -24.87
C HIS A 384 -21.43 -21.95 -25.06
N PHE A 385 -20.95 -22.58 -23.99
CA PHE A 385 -19.81 -23.49 -23.99
C PHE A 385 -20.07 -24.72 -24.88
N PHE A 386 -21.24 -25.35 -24.74
CA PHE A 386 -21.62 -26.48 -25.58
C PHE A 386 -21.73 -26.09 -27.05
N ILE A 387 -22.33 -24.94 -27.34
CA ILE A 387 -22.53 -24.47 -28.73
C ILE A 387 -21.20 -24.11 -29.38
N GLU A 388 -20.27 -23.45 -28.69
CA GLU A 388 -19.03 -22.96 -29.30
C GLU A 388 -17.89 -23.98 -29.29
N LYS A 389 -17.65 -24.65 -28.16
CA LYS A 389 -16.40 -25.37 -27.89
C LYS A 389 -16.54 -26.88 -28.01
N CYS A 390 -17.75 -27.41 -27.79
CA CYS A 390 -18.01 -28.85 -27.90
C CYS A 390 -18.48 -29.29 -29.29
N LYS A 391 -18.37 -28.47 -30.34
CA LYS A 391 -18.79 -28.85 -31.72
C LYS A 391 -18.07 -30.10 -32.25
N SER A 392 -16.83 -30.32 -31.84
CA SER A 392 -16.02 -31.48 -32.19
C SER A 392 -16.30 -32.73 -31.35
N PHE A 393 -17.10 -32.60 -30.28
CA PHE A 393 -17.43 -33.71 -29.39
C PHE A 393 -18.55 -34.54 -30.00
N THR A 394 -18.55 -35.84 -29.73
CA THR A 394 -19.66 -36.70 -30.16
C THR A 394 -20.94 -36.33 -29.41
N LYS A 395 -22.11 -36.65 -29.98
CA LYS A 395 -23.41 -36.44 -29.31
C LYS A 395 -23.46 -37.15 -27.94
N GLU A 396 -22.82 -38.30 -27.80
CA GLU A 396 -22.73 -39.02 -26.52
C GLU A 396 -21.90 -38.24 -25.49
N GLN A 397 -20.76 -37.69 -25.88
CA GLN A 397 -19.92 -36.86 -25.00
C GLN A 397 -20.64 -35.57 -24.59
N GLN A 398 -21.34 -34.93 -25.53
CA GLN A 398 -22.16 -33.75 -25.25
C GLN A 398 -23.29 -34.07 -24.26
N ASN A 399 -24.01 -35.18 -24.46
CA ASN A 399 -25.09 -35.61 -23.56
C ASN A 399 -24.56 -36.03 -22.16
N MET A 400 -23.40 -36.68 -22.09
CA MET A 400 -22.77 -37.08 -20.83
C MET A 400 -22.27 -35.85 -20.03
N LEU A 401 -21.64 -34.90 -20.71
CA LEU A 401 -21.18 -33.66 -20.08
C LEU A 401 -22.38 -32.79 -19.67
N GLY A 402 -23.39 -32.71 -20.53
CA GLY A 402 -24.62 -31.94 -20.31
C GLY A 402 -25.37 -32.45 -19.08
N SER A 403 -25.63 -33.76 -19.00
CA SER A 403 -26.29 -34.38 -17.84
C SER A 403 -25.51 -34.22 -16.53
N ARG A 404 -24.16 -34.29 -16.57
CA ARG A 404 -23.32 -34.06 -15.39
C ARG A 404 -23.35 -32.61 -14.94
N LEU A 405 -23.34 -31.67 -15.88
CA LEU A 405 -23.45 -30.25 -15.58
C LEU A 405 -24.85 -29.93 -15.08
N GLU A 406 -25.94 -30.48 -15.65
CA GLU A 406 -27.36 -30.38 -15.22
C GLU A 406 -27.66 -30.89 -13.83
N ASN A 407 -26.90 -31.87 -13.34
CA ASN A 407 -27.05 -32.34 -11.96
C ASN A 407 -26.57 -31.33 -10.91
N ILE A 408 -25.82 -30.29 -11.31
CA ILE A 408 -25.43 -29.19 -10.40
C ILE A 408 -26.64 -28.31 -10.01
N LYS A 409 -27.79 -28.46 -10.68
CA LYS A 409 -29.00 -27.65 -10.48
C LYS A 409 -29.78 -28.07 -9.23
N VAL A 410 -29.41 -29.21 -8.66
CA VAL A 410 -30.11 -29.92 -7.58
C VAL A 410 -29.31 -29.89 -6.26
N LEU A 411 -28.12 -29.29 -6.27
CA LEU A 411 -27.32 -28.96 -5.08
C LEU A 411 -27.62 -27.52 -4.66
#